data_AF-A0A538A4I1-F1
#
_entry.id   AF-A0A538A4I1-F1
#
_cell.length_a   1.000
_cell.length_b   1.000
_cell.length_c   1.000
_cell.angle_alpha   90.00
_cell.angle_beta   90.00
_cell.angle_gamma   90.00
#
_symmetry.space_group_name_H-M   'P 1'
#
loop_
_entity.id
_entity.type
_entity.pdbx_description
1 polymer ?
#
loop_
_entity_poly.entity_id
_entity_poly.type
_entity_poly.pdbx_seq_one_letter_code
_entity_poly.pdbx_strand_id
1 'polypeptide(L)'
;MSQDCFRFVQMDVPGRIGIDEGRYLLRGSENEEDETVVVVQTFGAEPAGRPRRRRRRPSPVDLPEPPTEVPVTRLTVIPADEGAPEDLERELDSLARDGDAAEAAVLDGLRVANRLMRAHRIATQDPYGHEIARSAPAAIRVGFGTGGELADGRWTRAVDIPAPERRRRRTEALRPQERLAELLAGREAIDVCEMLLLRARADLDLGRPREAALQLASGLDALLAELPERGGAGQEQDLASLQERAGSMSRLSAGAVRGQLDAEETEQVAETLAICERVLRRRQALRDSA
;
A
#
# COMPACT_ATOMS: atom_id res chain seq x y z
N MET A 1 -12.57 -37.95 -3.86
CA MET A 1 -13.18 -36.61 -3.90
C MET A 1 -12.02 -35.66 -4.08
N SER A 2 -11.87 -35.03 -5.24
CA SER A 2 -10.94 -33.90 -5.35
C SER A 2 -11.36 -32.87 -4.32
N GLN A 3 -10.45 -32.48 -3.44
CA GLN A 3 -10.66 -31.30 -2.62
C GLN A 3 -10.33 -30.10 -3.49
N ASP A 4 -11.27 -29.19 -3.65
CA ASP A 4 -11.05 -27.96 -4.40
C ASP A 4 -10.00 -27.13 -3.65
N CYS A 5 -8.91 -26.81 -4.35
CA CYS A 5 -7.80 -26.02 -3.83
C CYS A 5 -7.85 -24.62 -4.42
N PHE A 6 -7.46 -23.65 -3.62
CA PHE A 6 -7.45 -22.24 -3.96
C PHE A 6 -6.06 -21.67 -3.79
N ARG A 7 -5.73 -20.68 -4.62
CA ARG A 7 -4.53 -19.86 -4.45
C ARG A 7 -4.70 -18.94 -3.26
N PHE A 8 -3.59 -18.50 -2.66
CA PHE A 8 -3.64 -17.47 -1.65
C PHE A 8 -2.39 -16.59 -1.63
N VAL A 9 -2.57 -15.38 -1.09
CA VAL A 9 -1.49 -14.52 -0.60
C VAL A 9 -1.72 -14.28 0.87
N GLN A 10 -0.76 -14.67 1.71
CA GLN A 10 -0.84 -14.50 3.16
C GLN A 10 0.23 -13.52 3.65
N MET A 11 -0.15 -12.64 4.56
CA MET A 11 0.71 -11.60 5.10
C MET A 11 0.61 -11.55 6.61
N ASP A 12 1.76 -11.56 7.27
CA ASP A 12 1.87 -11.44 8.73
C ASP A 12 2.24 -10.00 9.08
N VAL A 13 1.28 -9.20 9.53
CA VAL A 13 1.45 -7.79 9.89
C VAL A 13 1.66 -7.66 11.40
N PRO A 14 2.75 -7.03 11.86
CA PRO A 14 2.96 -6.78 13.29
C PRO A 14 1.86 -5.88 13.89
N GLY A 15 1.35 -6.25 15.05
CA GLY A 15 0.30 -5.54 15.78
C GLY A 15 -1.11 -5.92 15.36
N ARG A 16 -2.09 -5.20 15.91
CA ARG A 16 -3.49 -5.24 15.47
C ARG A 16 -3.71 -4.15 14.44
N ILE A 17 -4.28 -4.50 13.29
CA ILE A 17 -4.56 -3.55 12.20
C ILE A 17 -5.92 -2.84 12.34
N GLY A 18 -6.62 -3.04 13.46
CA GLY A 18 -7.91 -2.42 13.74
C GLY A 18 -9.13 -3.14 13.14
N ILE A 19 -8.92 -4.20 12.36
CA ILE A 19 -10.00 -5.06 11.84
C ILE A 19 -10.19 -6.25 12.78
N ASP A 20 -11.44 -6.57 13.08
CA ASP A 20 -11.81 -7.73 13.89
C ASP A 20 -11.53 -9.05 13.14
N GLU A 21 -11.25 -10.11 13.90
CA GLU A 21 -11.06 -11.45 13.33
C GLU A 21 -12.32 -11.94 12.63
N GLY A 22 -12.14 -12.61 11.49
CA GLY A 22 -13.27 -13.09 10.72
C GLY A 22 -12.94 -13.36 9.26
N ARG A 23 -13.99 -13.64 8.50
CA ARG A 23 -13.93 -13.86 7.05
C ARG A 23 -14.72 -12.77 6.36
N TYR A 24 -14.08 -12.05 5.46
CA TYR A 24 -14.64 -10.92 4.75
C TYR A 24 -14.73 -11.26 3.26
N LEU A 25 -15.93 -11.23 2.72
CA LEU A 25 -16.15 -11.41 1.29
C LEU A 25 -16.03 -10.06 0.58
N LEU A 26 -15.15 -9.98 -0.40
CA LEU A 26 -15.00 -8.86 -1.31
C LEU A 26 -15.51 -9.32 -2.68
N ARG A 27 -16.41 -8.53 -3.28
CA ARG A 27 -16.88 -8.75 -4.65
C ARG A 27 -16.22 -7.74 -5.59
N GLY A 28 -15.85 -8.16 -6.79
CA GLY A 28 -15.39 -7.26 -7.85
C GLY A 28 -16.37 -6.09 -8.05
N SER A 29 -15.84 -4.89 -8.33
CA SER A 29 -16.68 -3.72 -8.63
C SER A 29 -17.22 -3.74 -10.07
N GLU A 30 -16.64 -4.57 -10.95
CA GLU A 30 -16.95 -4.61 -12.39
C GLU A 30 -17.53 -5.96 -12.82
N ASN A 31 -17.10 -7.08 -12.21
CA ASN A 31 -17.69 -8.40 -12.38
C ASN A 31 -18.05 -9.01 -11.01
N GLU A 32 -19.28 -9.51 -10.86
CA GLU A 32 -19.73 -10.24 -9.67
C GLU A 32 -19.00 -11.59 -9.48
N GLU A 33 -18.30 -12.07 -10.52
CA GLU A 33 -17.57 -13.34 -10.56
C GLU A 33 -16.17 -13.26 -9.92
N ASP A 34 -15.61 -12.06 -9.74
CA ASP A 34 -14.33 -11.85 -9.04
C ASP A 34 -14.57 -11.79 -7.53
N GLU A 35 -15.01 -12.91 -6.95
CA GLU A 35 -15.15 -13.05 -5.51
C GLU A 35 -13.77 -13.32 -4.87
N THR A 36 -13.47 -12.64 -3.77
CA THR A 36 -12.25 -12.85 -3.00
C THR A 36 -12.56 -12.84 -1.53
N VAL A 37 -12.09 -13.85 -0.81
CA VAL A 37 -12.25 -13.95 0.65
C VAL A 37 -10.97 -13.48 1.31
N VAL A 38 -11.10 -12.59 2.29
CA VAL A 38 -9.99 -12.19 3.17
C VAL A 38 -10.26 -12.74 4.57
N VAL A 39 -9.36 -13.58 5.06
CA VAL A 39 -9.41 -14.13 6.41
C VAL A 39 -8.48 -13.32 7.30
N VAL A 40 -9.00 -12.80 8.41
CA VAL A 40 -8.28 -12.02 9.41
C VAL A 40 -8.20 -12.82 10.70
N GLN A 41 -6.97 -13.04 11.19
CA GLN A 41 -6.71 -13.75 12.44
C GLN A 41 -5.62 -13.02 13.21
N THR A 42 -5.67 -13.03 14.54
CA THR A 42 -4.61 -12.51 15.39
C THR A 42 -3.92 -13.65 16.14
N PHE A 43 -2.59 -13.67 16.09
CA PHE A 43 -1.76 -14.66 16.76
C PHE A 43 -0.85 -14.01 17.80
N GLY A 44 -0.58 -14.72 18.89
CA GLY A 44 0.29 -14.24 19.96
C GLY A 44 -0.35 -13.14 20.83
N ALA A 45 0.41 -12.72 21.85
CA ALA A 45 0.09 -11.72 22.88
C ALA A 45 -1.33 -11.82 23.49
N GLU A 46 -1.41 -12.23 24.76
CA GLU A 46 -2.65 -12.10 25.52
C GLU A 46 -3.12 -10.63 25.49
N PRO A 47 -4.42 -10.35 25.29
CA PRO A 47 -4.92 -8.99 25.31
C PRO A 47 -4.54 -8.34 26.64
N ALA A 48 -3.83 -7.20 26.56
CA ALA A 48 -3.47 -6.39 27.71
C ALA A 48 -4.71 -6.29 28.63
N GLY A 49 -4.57 -6.87 29.83
CA GLY A 49 -5.66 -7.50 30.58
C GLY A 49 -7.04 -6.85 30.46
N ARG A 50 -8.06 -7.71 30.28
CA ARG A 50 -9.51 -7.41 30.21
C ARG A 50 -9.88 -6.02 30.72
N PRO A 51 -10.67 -5.23 29.98
CA PRO A 51 -11.08 -3.89 30.40
C PRO A 51 -11.88 -4.01 31.70
N ARG A 52 -11.22 -3.84 32.83
CA ARG A 52 -11.89 -3.68 34.11
C ARG A 52 -12.65 -2.36 34.00
N ARG A 53 -13.97 -2.40 34.15
CA ARG A 53 -14.92 -1.25 34.10
C ARG A 53 -14.61 -0.08 35.05
N ARG A 54 -13.45 -0.06 35.71
CA ARG A 54 -12.98 1.07 36.52
C ARG A 54 -12.07 1.92 35.65
N ARG A 55 -12.42 3.20 35.50
CA ARG A 55 -11.52 4.24 34.98
C ARG A 55 -10.15 4.09 35.67
N ARG A 56 -9.17 3.54 34.95
CA ARG A 56 -7.78 3.54 35.43
C ARG A 56 -7.35 5.01 35.47
N ARG A 57 -7.09 5.52 36.67
CA ARG A 57 -6.41 6.81 36.81
C ARG A 57 -4.97 6.62 36.34
N PRO A 58 -4.37 7.63 35.67
CA PRO A 58 -2.93 7.64 35.41
C PRO A 58 -2.17 7.33 36.71
N SER A 59 -1.18 6.46 36.64
CA SER A 59 -0.32 6.12 37.78
C SER A 59 1.13 6.20 37.32
N PRO A 60 2.04 6.71 38.17
CA PRO A 60 3.46 6.72 37.86
C PRO A 60 3.97 5.29 37.67
N VAL A 61 4.90 5.12 36.73
CA VAL A 61 5.59 3.85 36.46
C VAL A 61 7.03 4.04 36.93
N ASP A 62 7.42 3.28 37.95
CA ASP A 62 8.68 3.52 38.69
C ASP A 62 9.92 2.97 37.97
N LEU A 63 9.76 2.00 37.06
CA LEU A 63 10.85 1.40 36.28
C LEU A 63 10.39 1.02 34.86
N PRO A 64 11.28 1.05 33.85
CA PRO A 64 10.96 0.52 32.54
C PRO A 64 10.72 -1.00 32.65
N GLU A 65 9.47 -1.40 32.49
CA GLU A 65 9.08 -2.80 32.33
C GLU A 65 9.64 -3.35 31.00
N PRO A 66 9.88 -4.68 30.90
CA PRO A 66 10.22 -5.28 29.62
C PRO A 66 9.13 -4.98 28.58
N PRO A 67 9.49 -4.79 27.30
CA PRO A 67 8.53 -4.48 26.26
C PRO A 67 7.47 -5.58 26.18
N THR A 68 6.21 -5.18 26.11
CA THR A 68 5.09 -6.12 25.96
C THR A 68 5.19 -6.83 24.61
N GLU A 69 4.94 -8.13 24.59
CA GLU A 69 4.81 -8.88 23.34
C GLU A 69 3.69 -8.30 22.47
N VAL A 70 3.96 -8.15 21.18
CA VAL A 70 3.03 -7.57 20.22
C VAL A 70 2.37 -8.71 19.44
N PRO A 71 1.03 -8.73 19.30
CA PRO A 71 0.36 -9.74 18.49
C PRO A 71 0.72 -9.57 17.01
N VAL A 72 0.51 -10.60 16.20
CA VAL A 72 0.63 -10.56 14.74
C VAL A 72 -0.77 -10.72 14.14
N THR A 73 -1.18 -9.79 13.28
CA THR A 73 -2.38 -9.97 12.47
C THR A 73 -2.00 -10.66 11.17
N ARG A 74 -2.58 -11.85 10.93
CA ARG A 74 -2.47 -12.59 9.69
C ARG A 74 -3.65 -12.26 8.79
N LEU A 75 -3.34 -11.87 7.56
CA LEU A 75 -4.29 -11.69 6.48
C LEU A 75 -4.06 -12.77 5.44
N THR A 76 -5.07 -13.59 5.14
CA THR A 76 -5.02 -14.56 4.05
C THR A 76 -6.02 -14.15 2.98
N VAL A 77 -5.53 -13.70 1.83
CA VAL A 77 -6.32 -13.32 0.65
C VAL A 77 -6.48 -14.54 -0.25
N ILE A 78 -7.72 -14.90 -0.56
CA ILE A 78 -8.09 -16.13 -1.26
C ILE A 78 -9.02 -15.77 -2.42
N PRO A 79 -8.50 -15.66 -3.66
CA PRO A 79 -9.33 -15.55 -4.86
C PRO A 79 -10.25 -16.78 -4.99
N ALA A 80 -11.45 -16.60 -5.53
CA ALA A 80 -12.43 -17.68 -5.70
C ALA A 80 -12.08 -18.65 -6.86
N ASP A 81 -10.92 -18.51 -7.49
CA ASP A 81 -10.44 -19.37 -8.57
C ASP A 81 -9.95 -20.72 -8.03
N GLU A 82 -10.76 -21.76 -8.23
CA GLU A 82 -10.39 -23.14 -7.91
C GLU A 82 -9.43 -23.75 -8.96
N GLY A 83 -8.61 -24.70 -8.53
CA GLY A 83 -7.71 -25.44 -9.41
C GLY A 83 -7.38 -26.81 -8.88
N ALA A 84 -7.01 -27.72 -9.79
CA ALA A 84 -6.49 -29.03 -9.40
C ALA A 84 -5.14 -28.85 -8.66
N PRO A 85 -4.89 -29.60 -7.57
CA PRO A 85 -3.66 -29.46 -6.79
C PRO A 85 -2.37 -29.56 -7.63
N GLU A 86 -2.33 -30.44 -8.63
CA GLU A 86 -1.18 -30.63 -9.49
C GLU A 86 -0.94 -29.45 -10.46
N ASP A 87 -2.01 -28.75 -10.87
CA ASP A 87 -1.91 -27.53 -11.68
C ASP A 87 -1.38 -26.38 -10.82
N LEU A 88 -1.95 -26.20 -9.62
CA LEU A 88 -1.54 -25.17 -8.67
C LEU A 88 -0.10 -25.36 -8.19
N GLU A 89 0.35 -26.60 -8.03
CA GLU A 89 1.74 -26.90 -7.67
C GLU A 89 2.70 -26.52 -8.80
N ARG A 90 2.37 -26.84 -10.05
CA ARG A 90 3.16 -26.42 -11.22
C ARG A 90 3.23 -24.91 -11.36
N GLU A 91 2.11 -24.23 -11.12
CA GLU A 91 2.04 -22.77 -11.15
C GLU A 91 2.87 -22.14 -10.04
N LEU A 92 2.75 -22.63 -8.80
CA LEU A 92 3.55 -22.16 -7.66
C LEU A 92 5.05 -22.33 -7.92
N ASP A 93 5.45 -23.47 -8.49
CA ASP A 93 6.84 -23.73 -8.89
C ASP A 93 7.31 -22.80 -10.02
N SER A 94 6.44 -22.41 -10.94
CA SER A 94 6.74 -21.40 -11.96
C SER A 94 6.91 -20.01 -11.33
N LEU A 95 5.96 -19.62 -10.49
CA LEU A 95 5.96 -18.36 -9.75
C LEU A 95 7.21 -18.20 -8.89
N ALA A 96 7.63 -19.25 -8.19
CA ALA A 96 8.83 -19.24 -7.35
C ALA A 96 10.14 -19.03 -8.13
N ARG A 97 10.14 -19.30 -9.45
CA ARG A 97 11.30 -19.08 -10.34
C ARG A 97 11.26 -17.71 -11.03
N ASP A 98 10.12 -17.05 -11.05
CA ASP A 98 9.90 -15.76 -11.68
C ASP A 98 9.63 -14.70 -10.60
N GLY A 99 10.69 -13.96 -10.24
CA GLY A 99 10.61 -12.94 -9.20
C GLY A 99 9.65 -11.79 -9.51
N ASP A 100 9.49 -11.44 -10.79
CA ASP A 100 8.59 -10.35 -11.19
C ASP A 100 7.13 -10.80 -11.10
N ALA A 101 6.83 -12.03 -11.54
CA ALA A 101 5.51 -12.62 -11.36
C ALA A 101 5.14 -12.81 -9.88
N ALA A 102 6.10 -13.25 -9.06
CA ALA A 102 5.90 -13.40 -7.62
C ALA A 102 5.61 -12.04 -6.94
N GLU A 103 6.33 -10.99 -7.30
CA GLU A 103 6.08 -9.65 -6.76
C GLU A 103 4.73 -9.11 -7.25
N ALA A 104 4.35 -9.35 -8.51
CA ALA A 104 3.02 -8.97 -9.02
C ALA A 104 1.90 -9.64 -8.20
N ALA A 105 1.99 -10.96 -7.95
CA ALA A 105 1.02 -11.67 -7.13
C ALA A 105 0.92 -11.11 -5.70
N VAL A 106 2.05 -10.74 -5.08
CA VAL A 106 2.06 -10.09 -3.77
C VAL A 106 1.39 -8.72 -3.81
N LEU A 107 1.67 -7.91 -4.83
CA LEU A 107 1.04 -6.60 -5.00
C LEU A 107 -0.47 -6.74 -5.19
N ASP A 108 -0.94 -7.70 -5.98
CA ASP A 108 -2.35 -8.01 -6.16
C ASP A 108 -3.03 -8.33 -4.81
N GLY A 109 -2.43 -9.22 -4.01
CA GLY A 109 -2.90 -9.55 -2.67
C GLY A 109 -2.94 -8.32 -1.73
N LEU A 110 -1.91 -7.46 -1.79
CA LEU A 110 -1.89 -6.20 -1.04
C LEU A 110 -3.00 -5.22 -1.50
N ARG A 111 -3.34 -5.16 -2.79
CA ARG A 111 -4.47 -4.33 -3.26
C ARG A 111 -5.78 -4.79 -2.63
N VAL A 112 -6.02 -6.10 -2.60
CA VAL A 112 -7.22 -6.68 -1.99
C VAL A 112 -7.26 -6.41 -0.48
N ALA A 113 -6.16 -6.66 0.24
CA ALA A 113 -6.10 -6.38 1.68
C ALA A 113 -6.31 -4.89 1.99
N ASN A 114 -5.75 -3.99 1.18
CA ASN A 114 -5.94 -2.56 1.34
C ASN A 114 -7.34 -2.09 0.96
N ARG A 115 -8.05 -2.81 0.08
CA ARG A 115 -9.48 -2.60 -0.15
C ARG A 115 -10.30 -2.88 1.11
N LEU A 116 -9.97 -3.95 1.85
CA LEU A 116 -10.56 -4.24 3.15
C LEU A 116 -10.23 -3.13 4.16
N MET A 117 -8.96 -2.71 4.27
CA MET A 117 -8.56 -1.61 5.16
C MET A 117 -9.33 -0.32 4.86
N ARG A 118 -9.50 0.03 3.58
CA ARG A 118 -10.26 1.21 3.14
C ARG A 118 -11.74 1.09 3.50
N ALA A 119 -12.35 -0.07 3.28
CA ALA A 119 -13.75 -0.31 3.64
C ALA A 119 -13.95 -0.18 5.16
N HIS A 120 -13.05 -0.76 5.96
CA HIS A 120 -13.06 -0.62 7.40
C HIS A 120 -12.94 0.85 7.83
N ARG A 121 -12.01 1.60 7.23
CA ARG A 121 -11.82 3.03 7.49
C ARG A 121 -13.09 3.86 7.27
N ILE A 122 -13.82 3.56 6.19
CA ILE A 122 -15.10 4.21 5.89
C ILE A 122 -16.17 3.77 6.90
N ALA A 123 -16.23 2.49 7.24
CA ALA A 123 -17.21 1.99 8.20
C ALA A 123 -17.04 2.59 9.61
N THR A 124 -15.79 2.82 10.03
CA THR A 124 -15.47 3.37 11.36
C THR A 124 -15.32 4.89 11.37
N GLN A 125 -15.28 5.53 10.19
CA GLN A 125 -14.97 6.96 10.03
C GLN A 125 -13.62 7.35 10.67
N ASP A 126 -12.66 6.42 10.72
CA ASP A 126 -11.35 6.64 11.33
C ASP A 126 -10.35 7.21 10.31
N PRO A 127 -9.95 8.50 10.38
CA PRO A 127 -9.00 9.03 9.42
C PRO A 127 -7.57 8.49 9.60
N TYR A 128 -7.28 7.78 10.70
CA TYR A 128 -5.94 7.29 11.04
C TYR A 128 -5.72 5.81 10.66
N GLY A 129 -6.68 5.17 10.00
CA GLY A 129 -6.47 3.87 9.35
C GLY A 129 -5.56 4.02 8.13
N HIS A 130 -4.40 3.37 8.13
CA HIS A 130 -3.42 3.44 7.04
C HIS A 130 -3.38 2.16 6.23
N GLU A 131 -3.01 2.30 4.96
CA GLU A 131 -2.79 1.19 4.05
C GLU A 131 -1.52 0.38 4.42
N ILE A 132 -1.56 -0.94 4.20
CA ILE A 132 -0.45 -1.87 4.39
C ILE A 132 0.49 -1.75 3.18
N ALA A 133 1.69 -1.22 3.41
CA ALA A 133 2.74 -1.18 2.41
C ALA A 133 3.42 -2.54 2.24
N ARG A 134 4.03 -2.79 1.08
CA ARG A 134 4.80 -4.01 0.78
C ARG A 134 5.90 -4.37 1.79
N SER A 135 6.45 -3.37 2.47
CA SER A 135 7.50 -3.53 3.49
C SER A 135 6.98 -3.70 4.91
N ALA A 136 5.65 -3.61 5.14
CA ALA A 136 5.07 -3.65 6.48
C ALA A 136 4.90 -5.08 7.02
N PRO A 137 4.47 -6.09 6.23
CA PRO A 137 4.42 -7.47 6.71
C PRO A 137 5.82 -8.00 7.07
N ALA A 138 5.92 -8.70 8.19
CA ALA A 138 7.12 -9.41 8.60
C ALA A 138 7.39 -10.66 7.74
N ALA A 139 6.33 -11.24 7.17
CA ALA A 139 6.41 -12.33 6.20
C ALA A 139 5.27 -12.22 5.20
N ILE A 140 5.54 -12.60 3.95
CA ILE A 140 4.54 -12.77 2.90
C ILE A 140 4.74 -14.15 2.28
N ARG A 141 3.65 -14.89 2.13
CA ARG A 141 3.62 -16.24 1.55
C ARG A 141 2.63 -16.28 0.41
N VAL A 142 3.02 -16.97 -0.65
CA VAL A 142 2.13 -17.30 -1.76
C VAL A 142 2.07 -18.81 -1.89
N GLY A 143 0.89 -19.35 -2.16
CA GLY A 143 0.71 -20.79 -2.22
C GLY A 143 -0.70 -21.21 -2.57
N PHE A 144 -1.01 -22.46 -2.24
CA PHE A 144 -2.36 -23.00 -2.36
C PHE A 144 -2.72 -23.89 -1.17
N GLY A 145 -4.02 -24.07 -0.99
CA GLY A 145 -4.57 -25.01 -0.01
C GLY A 145 -6.07 -25.20 -0.19
N THR A 146 -6.62 -26.15 0.56
CA THR A 146 -8.07 -26.35 0.58
C THR A 146 -8.76 -25.16 1.26
N GLY A 147 -10.02 -24.88 0.90
CA GLY A 147 -10.78 -23.79 1.52
C GLY A 147 -10.85 -23.89 3.05
N GLY A 148 -10.92 -25.10 3.60
CA GLY A 148 -10.89 -25.32 5.05
C GLY A 148 -9.54 -24.99 5.70
N GLU A 149 -8.43 -25.36 5.07
CA GLU A 149 -7.09 -25.02 5.57
C GLU A 149 -6.87 -23.51 5.55
N LEU A 150 -7.15 -22.87 4.41
CA LEU A 150 -6.92 -21.43 4.23
C LEU A 150 -7.76 -20.59 5.18
N ALA A 151 -8.96 -21.05 5.50
CA ALA A 151 -9.84 -20.39 6.45
C ALA A 151 -9.36 -20.45 7.92
N ASP A 152 -8.45 -21.38 8.22
CA ASP A 152 -7.73 -21.45 9.50
C ASP A 152 -6.33 -20.82 9.41
N GLY A 153 -5.95 -20.24 8.27
CA GLY A 153 -4.63 -19.69 8.03
C GLY A 153 -3.54 -20.76 7.81
N ARG A 154 -3.93 -21.99 7.47
CA ARG A 154 -3.06 -23.13 7.09
C ARG A 154 -3.07 -23.30 5.57
N TRP A 155 -2.13 -24.07 5.03
CA TRP A 155 -2.02 -24.30 3.60
C TRP A 155 -1.42 -25.66 3.29
N THR A 156 -1.64 -26.15 2.07
CA THR A 156 -1.05 -27.39 1.57
C THR A 156 0.42 -27.16 1.19
N ARG A 157 0.71 -26.12 0.40
CA ARG A 157 2.07 -25.74 0.00
C ARG A 157 2.16 -24.23 -0.19
N ALA A 158 3.28 -23.64 0.21
CA ALA A 158 3.55 -22.22 0.04
C ALA A 158 5.05 -21.95 -0.07
N VAL A 159 5.39 -20.80 -0.62
CA VAL A 159 6.74 -20.24 -0.65
C VAL A 159 6.74 -18.88 0.03
N ASP A 160 7.80 -18.57 0.78
CA ASP A 160 8.02 -17.24 1.35
C ASP A 160 8.54 -16.31 0.24
N ILE A 161 7.92 -15.14 0.11
CA ILE A 161 8.36 -14.09 -0.83
C ILE A 161 9.18 -13.07 -0.03
N PRO A 162 10.50 -12.97 -0.26
CA PRO A 162 11.35 -12.05 0.48
C PRO A 162 10.95 -10.60 0.19
N ALA A 163 11.25 -9.69 1.12
CA ALA A 163 11.14 -8.27 0.83
C ALA A 163 12.07 -7.90 -0.34
N PRO A 164 11.66 -6.98 -1.24
CA PRO A 164 12.48 -6.62 -2.38
C PRO A 164 13.84 -6.06 -1.92
N GLU A 165 14.94 -6.60 -2.45
CA GLU A 165 16.29 -6.10 -2.19
C GLU A 165 16.43 -4.68 -2.77
N ARG A 166 16.40 -3.65 -1.91
CA ARG A 166 16.78 -2.30 -2.32
C ARG A 166 18.30 -2.21 -2.35
N ARG A 167 18.92 -2.60 -3.46
CA ARG A 167 20.34 -2.32 -3.73
C ARG A 167 20.52 -0.81 -3.94
N ARG A 168 20.76 -0.07 -2.86
CA ARG A 168 21.10 1.36 -2.88
C ARG A 168 22.57 1.56 -2.60
N ARG A 169 23.22 2.48 -3.30
CA ARG A 169 24.56 2.92 -2.89
C ARG A 169 24.44 3.59 -1.52
N ARG A 170 25.46 3.44 -0.66
CA ARG A 170 25.41 3.91 0.74
C ARG A 170 24.95 5.37 0.87
N THR A 171 25.39 6.24 -0.03
CA THR A 171 24.97 7.65 -0.09
C THR A 171 23.48 7.82 -0.37
N GLU A 172 22.90 7.03 -1.29
CA GLU A 172 21.47 7.04 -1.60
C GLU A 172 20.61 6.47 -0.47
N ALA A 173 21.20 5.63 0.38
CA ALA A 173 20.52 5.03 1.52
C ALA A 173 20.34 5.99 2.70
N LEU A 174 21.18 7.04 2.82
CA LEU A 174 21.15 8.03 3.91
C LEU A 174 20.28 9.27 3.61
N ARG A 175 20.08 9.59 2.33
CA ARG A 175 19.29 10.76 1.90
C ARG A 175 17.91 10.88 2.57
N PRO A 176 17.11 9.79 2.71
CA PRO A 176 15.81 9.90 3.37
C PRO A 176 15.90 10.34 4.84
N GLN A 177 16.93 9.87 5.57
CA GLN A 177 17.14 10.19 6.98
C GLN A 177 17.66 11.62 7.15
N GLU A 178 18.56 12.07 6.28
CA GLU A 178 19.05 13.45 6.26
C GLU A 178 17.89 14.42 5.99
N ARG A 179 17.08 14.14 4.98
CA ARG A 179 15.88 14.94 4.67
C ARG A 179 14.88 14.95 5.83
N LEU A 180 14.63 13.79 6.46
CA LEU A 180 13.76 13.71 7.63
C LEU A 180 14.28 14.61 8.76
N ALA A 181 15.59 14.63 9.00
CA ALA A 181 16.19 15.50 10.01
C ALA A 181 15.99 16.99 9.68
N GLU A 182 16.17 17.39 8.43
CA GLU A 182 15.96 18.78 7.98
C GLU A 182 14.48 19.22 8.11
N LEU A 183 13.53 18.35 7.77
CA LEU A 183 12.09 18.59 7.96
C LEU A 183 11.73 18.72 9.45
N LEU A 184 12.22 17.81 10.29
CA LEU A 184 11.96 17.85 11.74
C LEU A 184 12.65 19.03 12.43
N ALA A 185 13.81 19.45 11.93
CA ALA A 185 14.51 20.65 12.40
C ALA A 185 13.85 21.96 11.92
N GLY A 186 12.82 21.88 11.07
CA GLY A 186 12.13 23.04 10.49
C GLY A 186 12.98 23.84 9.50
N ARG A 187 14.07 23.25 9.01
CA ARG A 187 14.94 23.84 7.97
C ARG A 187 14.38 23.63 6.57
N GLU A 188 13.58 22.58 6.40
CA GLU A 188 12.76 22.35 5.22
C GLU A 188 11.28 22.36 5.61
N ALA A 189 10.45 23.01 4.80
CA ALA A 189 9.00 22.96 4.93
C ALA A 189 8.44 21.73 4.20
N ILE A 190 7.38 21.14 4.74
CA ILE A 190 6.62 20.10 4.02
C ILE A 190 5.76 20.81 2.98
N ASP A 191 6.08 20.57 1.72
CA ASP A 191 5.31 21.07 0.58
C ASP A 191 3.99 20.30 0.41
N VAL A 192 2.91 21.01 0.11
CA VAL A 192 1.58 20.42 -0.06
C VAL A 192 1.58 19.49 -1.26
N CYS A 193 2.28 19.86 -2.34
CA CYS A 193 2.36 19.04 -3.54
C CYS A 193 2.92 17.64 -3.25
N GLU A 194 3.93 17.51 -2.38
CA GLU A 194 4.55 16.22 -2.10
C GLU A 194 3.57 15.27 -1.41
N MET A 195 2.81 15.77 -0.44
CA MET A 195 1.81 14.96 0.26
C MET A 195 0.71 14.47 -0.70
N LEU A 196 0.22 15.35 -1.58
CA LEU A 196 -0.81 15.01 -2.56
C LEU A 196 -0.30 14.02 -3.59
N LEU A 197 0.92 14.18 -4.09
CA LEU A 197 1.53 13.28 -5.08
C LEU A 197 1.84 11.89 -4.47
N LEU A 198 2.27 11.83 -3.21
CA LEU A 198 2.45 10.55 -2.50
C LEU A 198 1.14 9.79 -2.34
N ARG A 199 0.05 10.48 -2.01
CA ARG A 199 -1.27 9.85 -1.93
C ARG A 199 -1.76 9.42 -3.32
N ALA A 200 -1.53 10.22 -4.37
CA ALA A 200 -1.93 9.88 -5.72
C ALA A 200 -1.22 8.61 -6.22
N ARG A 201 0.08 8.46 -5.90
CA ARG A 201 0.83 7.22 -6.16
C ARG A 201 0.21 6.03 -5.46
N ALA A 202 -0.04 6.14 -4.15
CA ALA A 202 -0.65 5.05 -3.38
C ALA A 202 -2.06 4.69 -3.88
N ASP A 203 -2.82 5.65 -4.40
CA ASP A 203 -4.13 5.39 -4.99
C ASP A 203 -4.00 4.67 -6.33
N LEU A 204 -3.08 5.07 -7.22
CA LEU A 204 -2.81 4.35 -8.47
C LEU A 204 -2.33 2.92 -8.23
N ASP A 205 -1.35 2.73 -7.35
CA ASP A 205 -0.77 1.42 -7.05
C ASP A 205 -1.82 0.45 -6.47
N LEU A 206 -2.87 0.99 -5.84
CA LEU A 206 -4.00 0.25 -5.27
C LEU A 206 -5.21 0.17 -6.21
N GLY A 207 -5.07 0.52 -7.50
CA GLY A 207 -6.13 0.40 -8.50
C GLY A 207 -7.26 1.42 -8.32
N ARG A 208 -6.95 2.62 -7.81
CA ARG A 208 -7.92 3.70 -7.56
C ARG A 208 -7.61 4.92 -8.43
N PRO A 209 -7.72 4.80 -9.77
CA PRO A 209 -7.32 5.86 -10.69
C PRO A 209 -8.14 7.13 -10.53
N ARG A 210 -9.41 6.99 -10.12
CA ARG A 210 -10.30 8.12 -9.83
C ARG A 210 -9.77 8.99 -8.69
N GLU A 211 -9.49 8.41 -7.54
CA GLU A 211 -8.94 9.13 -6.38
C GLU A 211 -7.55 9.70 -6.68
N ALA A 212 -6.72 8.94 -7.41
CA ALA A 212 -5.42 9.42 -7.84
C ALA A 212 -5.53 10.66 -8.74
N ALA A 213 -6.46 10.69 -9.70
CA ALA A 213 -6.67 11.84 -10.57
C ALA A 213 -7.12 13.08 -9.80
N LEU A 214 -8.02 12.92 -8.82
CA LEU A 214 -8.47 14.01 -7.95
C LEU A 214 -7.30 14.61 -7.17
N GLN A 215 -6.45 13.76 -6.58
CA GLN A 215 -5.29 14.20 -5.81
C GLN A 215 -4.18 14.78 -6.69
N LEU A 216 -3.93 14.18 -7.86
CA LEU A 216 -2.90 14.62 -8.80
C LEU A 216 -3.22 16.00 -9.36
N ALA A 217 -4.48 16.31 -9.67
CA ALA A 217 -4.85 17.64 -10.17
C ALA A 217 -4.49 18.73 -9.16
N SER A 218 -4.91 18.59 -7.91
CA SER A 218 -4.54 19.55 -6.85
C SER A 218 -3.04 19.52 -6.51
N GLY A 219 -2.42 18.34 -6.56
CA GLY A 219 -0.99 18.17 -6.32
C GLY A 219 -0.12 18.84 -7.40
N LEU A 220 -0.56 18.81 -8.66
CA LEU A 220 0.10 19.46 -9.77
C LEU A 220 -0.03 20.98 -9.68
N ASP A 221 -1.22 21.50 -9.35
CA ASP A 221 -1.40 22.94 -9.14
C ASP A 221 -0.52 23.45 -8.00
N ALA A 222 -0.47 22.71 -6.88
CA ALA A 222 0.42 23.00 -5.76
C ALA A 222 1.90 22.93 -6.18
N LEU A 223 2.30 21.91 -6.95
CA LEU A 223 3.68 21.74 -7.42
C LEU A 223 4.09 22.96 -8.24
N LEU A 224 3.27 23.37 -9.22
CA LEU A 224 3.57 24.51 -10.09
C LEU A 224 3.58 25.84 -9.32
N ALA A 225 2.87 25.95 -8.20
CA ALA A 225 2.90 27.13 -7.33
C ALA A 225 4.11 27.15 -6.37
N GLU A 226 4.48 25.99 -5.80
CA GLU A 226 5.55 25.86 -4.80
C GLU A 226 6.95 25.77 -5.43
N LEU A 227 7.07 25.23 -6.66
CA LEU A 227 8.37 24.99 -7.30
C LEU A 227 9.09 26.25 -7.78
N PRO A 228 8.46 27.29 -8.36
CA PRO A 228 9.15 28.49 -8.83
C PRO A 228 9.96 29.21 -7.73
N GLU A 229 9.55 29.07 -6.47
CA GLU A 229 10.28 29.64 -5.33
C GLU A 229 11.57 28.87 -4.99
N ARG A 230 11.68 27.60 -5.42
CA ARG A 230 12.70 26.65 -4.91
C ARG A 230 13.23 25.67 -5.98
N GLY A 231 13.04 25.98 -7.26
CA GLY A 231 13.45 25.16 -8.40
C GLY A 231 14.96 25.19 -8.63
N GLY A 232 15.50 24.11 -9.21
CA GLY A 232 16.91 24.02 -9.60
C GLY A 232 17.08 23.92 -11.12
N ALA A 233 18.26 24.31 -11.63
CA ALA A 233 18.57 24.28 -13.06
C ALA A 233 18.40 22.87 -13.67
N GLY A 234 17.85 22.78 -14.89
CA GLY A 234 17.67 21.51 -15.63
C GLY A 234 16.30 20.84 -15.43
N GLN A 235 15.30 21.59 -14.96
CA GLN A 235 13.92 21.12 -14.80
C GLN A 235 12.93 21.84 -15.74
N GLU A 236 13.41 22.73 -16.59
CA GLU A 236 12.60 23.65 -17.41
C GLU A 236 11.68 22.89 -18.37
N GLN A 237 12.19 21.83 -19.01
CA GLN A 237 11.41 21.02 -19.94
C GLN A 237 10.30 20.22 -19.25
N ASP A 238 10.61 19.60 -18.10
CA ASP A 238 9.60 18.86 -17.33
C ASP A 238 8.53 19.81 -16.79
N LEU A 239 8.92 21.01 -16.33
CA LEU A 239 8.00 22.05 -15.87
C LEU A 239 7.09 22.56 -17.00
N ALA A 240 7.64 22.84 -18.18
CA ALA A 240 6.86 23.26 -19.33
C ALA A 240 5.83 22.16 -19.71
N SER A 241 6.26 20.90 -19.74
CA SER A 241 5.36 19.78 -20.01
C SER A 241 4.24 19.65 -18.97
N LEU A 242 4.55 19.88 -17.68
CA LEU A 242 3.55 19.87 -16.62
C LEU A 242 2.56 21.04 -16.72
N GLN A 243 3.02 22.23 -17.10
CA GLN A 243 2.15 23.40 -17.35
C GLN A 243 1.17 23.13 -18.50
N GLU A 244 1.64 22.53 -19.60
CA GLU A 244 0.79 22.14 -20.72
C GLU A 244 -0.25 21.08 -20.33
N ARG A 245 0.13 20.14 -19.44
CA ARG A 245 -0.74 19.06 -18.97
C ARG A 245 -1.73 19.49 -17.91
N ALA A 246 -1.50 20.59 -17.19
CA ALA A 246 -2.33 21.05 -16.07
C ALA A 246 -3.82 21.16 -16.44
N GLY A 247 -4.13 21.82 -17.56
CA GLY A 247 -5.51 21.98 -18.02
C GLY A 247 -6.18 20.65 -18.39
N SER A 248 -5.43 19.67 -18.90
CA SER A 248 -5.94 18.33 -19.15
C SER A 248 -6.22 17.58 -17.86
N MET A 249 -5.32 17.67 -16.88
CA MET A 249 -5.49 17.03 -15.59
C MET A 249 -6.68 17.58 -14.80
N SER A 250 -6.94 18.88 -14.85
CA SER A 250 -8.14 19.46 -14.23
C SER A 250 -9.42 18.90 -14.85
N ARG A 251 -9.44 18.68 -16.17
CA ARG A 251 -10.60 18.07 -16.86
C ARG A 251 -10.78 16.60 -16.48
N LEU A 252 -9.69 15.82 -16.43
CA LEU A 252 -9.73 14.42 -15.99
C LEU A 252 -10.23 14.30 -14.55
N SER A 253 -9.73 15.14 -13.63
CA SER A 253 -10.24 15.21 -12.25
C SER A 253 -11.74 15.53 -12.20
N ALA A 254 -12.22 16.50 -12.98
CA ALA A 254 -13.65 16.81 -13.06
C ALA A 254 -14.50 15.69 -13.70
N GLY A 255 -13.92 14.92 -14.62
CA GLY A 255 -14.49 13.68 -15.15
C GLY A 255 -14.57 12.59 -14.10
N ALA A 256 -13.48 12.35 -13.37
CA ALA A 256 -13.35 11.40 -12.27
C ALA A 256 -14.40 11.64 -11.18
N VAL A 257 -14.80 12.88 -10.88
CA VAL A 257 -15.92 13.13 -9.93
C VAL A 257 -17.22 12.45 -10.38
N ARG A 258 -17.47 12.35 -11.69
CA ARG A 258 -18.73 11.87 -12.27
C ARG A 258 -18.74 10.38 -12.60
N GLY A 259 -17.59 9.71 -12.70
CA GLY A 259 -17.52 8.31 -13.13
C GLY A 259 -16.14 7.69 -12.99
N GLN A 260 -16.00 6.48 -13.53
CA GLN A 260 -14.71 5.81 -13.69
C GLN A 260 -13.91 6.48 -14.82
N LEU A 261 -12.58 6.37 -14.72
CA LEU A 261 -11.68 6.73 -15.81
C LEU A 261 -11.49 5.50 -16.70
N ASP A 262 -11.39 5.71 -18.00
CA ASP A 262 -11.01 4.63 -18.92
C ASP A 262 -9.50 4.32 -18.84
N ALA A 263 -9.05 3.36 -19.65
CA ALA A 263 -7.66 2.91 -19.66
C ALA A 263 -6.69 4.01 -20.14
N GLU A 264 -7.09 4.79 -21.15
CA GLU A 264 -6.26 5.88 -21.72
C GLU A 264 -6.15 7.03 -20.71
N GLU A 265 -7.26 7.39 -20.08
CA GLU A 265 -7.31 8.41 -19.02
C GLU A 265 -6.47 7.97 -17.81
N THR A 266 -6.53 6.69 -17.43
CA THR A 266 -5.73 6.13 -16.33
C THR A 266 -4.23 6.18 -16.66
N GLU A 267 -3.85 5.83 -17.88
CA GLU A 267 -2.46 5.92 -18.34
C GLU A 267 -1.96 7.37 -18.30
N GLN A 268 -2.79 8.33 -18.76
CA GLN A 268 -2.44 9.74 -18.74
C GLN A 268 -2.20 10.27 -17.30
N VAL A 269 -3.00 9.81 -16.32
CA VAL A 269 -2.80 10.10 -14.89
C VAL A 269 -1.45 9.55 -14.42
N ALA A 270 -1.16 8.29 -14.74
CA ALA A 270 0.08 7.62 -14.33
C ALA A 270 1.34 8.28 -14.91
N GLU A 271 1.32 8.61 -16.21
CA GLU A 271 2.41 9.32 -16.87
C GLU A 271 2.66 10.69 -16.23
N THR A 272 1.60 11.47 -16.02
CA THR A 272 1.71 12.82 -15.48
C THR A 272 2.25 12.79 -14.05
N LEU A 273 1.81 11.83 -13.23
CA LEU A 273 2.38 11.60 -11.90
C LEU A 273 3.87 11.25 -11.98
N ALA A 274 4.28 10.38 -12.90
CA ALA A 274 5.68 9.99 -13.05
C ALA A 274 6.60 11.18 -13.40
N ILE A 275 6.09 12.16 -14.17
CA ILE A 275 6.79 13.43 -14.45
C ILE A 275 6.90 14.27 -13.17
N CYS A 276 5.81 14.45 -12.42
CA CYS A 276 5.81 15.18 -11.15
C CYS A 276 6.84 14.61 -10.15
N GLU A 277 6.86 13.29 -9.99
CA GLU A 277 7.82 12.61 -9.11
C GLU A 277 9.26 12.79 -9.57
N ARG A 278 9.50 12.80 -10.89
CA ARG A 278 10.84 13.04 -11.46
C ARG A 278 11.32 14.45 -11.13
N VAL A 279 10.45 15.46 -11.23
CA VAL A 279 10.75 16.84 -10.82
C VAL A 279 11.13 16.89 -9.33
N LEU A 280 10.33 16.27 -8.46
CA LEU A 280 10.62 16.22 -7.02
C LEU A 280 11.93 15.50 -6.69
N ARG A 281 12.21 14.34 -7.32
CA ARG A 281 13.47 13.59 -7.14
C ARG A 281 14.68 14.41 -7.56
N ARG A 282 14.60 15.14 -8.69
CA ARG A 282 15.70 16.02 -9.14
C ARG A 282 15.90 17.19 -8.18
N ARG A 283 14.83 17.76 -7.63
CA ARG A 283 14.91 18.84 -6.64
C ARG A 283 15.70 18.40 -5.41
N GLN A 284 15.44 17.19 -4.91
CA GLN A 284 16.19 16.62 -3.79
C GLN A 284 17.68 16.46 -4.14
N ALA A 285 18.00 15.93 -5.33
CA ALA A 285 19.39 15.72 -5.73
C ALA A 285 20.20 17.01 -5.92
N LEU A 286 19.58 18.10 -6.38
CA LEU A 286 20.25 19.39 -6.60
C LEU A 286 20.53 20.14 -5.30
N ARG A 287 19.68 19.97 -4.28
CA ARG A 287 19.87 20.57 -2.95
C ARG A 287 21.06 19.97 -2.21
N ASP A 288 21.31 18.68 -2.37
CA ASP A 288 22.46 18.00 -1.75
C ASP A 288 23.82 18.42 -2.37
N SER A 289 23.80 19.07 -3.53
CA SER A 289 25.01 19.47 -4.27
C SER A 289 25.40 20.94 -4.06
N ALA A 290 24.62 21.69 -3.28
CA ALA A 290 24.80 23.12 -2.97
C ALA A 290 25.19 23.31 -1.51
#